data_AF-A0A2S9YXG7-F1
#
_entry.id   AF-A0A2S9YXG7-F1
#
_cell.length_a   1.000
_cell.length_b   1.000
_cell.length_c   1.000
_cell.angle_alpha   90.00
_cell.angle_beta   90.00
_cell.angle_gamma   90.00
#
_symmetry.space_group_name_H-M   'P 1'
#
loop_
_entity.id
_entity.type
_entity.pdbx_description
1 polymer ?
#
loop_
_entity_poly.entity_id
_entity_poly.type
_entity_poly.pdbx_seq_one_letter_code
_entity_poly.pdbx_strand_id
1 'polypeptide(L)'
;MSDEPGELERASERAADTALALIGQLEAEAELVDEGRFSLDVAKAKDKLAAYRLAEPAAFVLALIEAGHLLPGCVEIRFETARAVTRVRLVGVGLSPSELSGVFDVLLFATDEAPGVDPSGRARGRRSLALALATVLGQPHGGVELSTRLAGTPGCSLRFDPAGATSERETKPASSPSLTLEIHRLRTVPRTTLGTLVHRSCPSLPVYLDGERVRGELSPEDLAVRVILRDDELRERGCAGWSARRDGERPLVVFVSSGVIVERRQFPKAGREGFVAFVDASDLRRDLSGTQLIRNEALEARLALVRAAHDELVATTTAALVVGLAPVQSQHRLLSGVLILITLFLTVITLGALAAQEVLAAAFFSLFAGLVGTGSFFLLRKLHRIRRICTHGSAAVGVIESVDVTRTDGDSVLSIIWRVELPGRDAYSASSHVQISAAHPSPLVLGARAYLRVDRERPEQVAPDCKSP
;
A
#
# COMPACT_ATOMS: atom_id res chain seq x y z
N MET A 1 42.46 -38.59 25.76
CA MET A 1 42.57 -38.41 24.30
C MET A 1 42.35 -36.94 24.04
N SER A 2 43.45 -36.21 23.97
CA SER A 2 43.49 -34.79 23.67
C SER A 2 43.38 -34.68 22.15
N ASP A 3 42.21 -34.30 21.66
CA ASP A 3 42.04 -33.92 20.26
C ASP A 3 42.92 -32.69 20.03
N GLU A 4 44.00 -32.84 19.26
CA GLU A 4 44.87 -31.73 18.88
C GLU A 4 44.16 -30.87 17.82
N PRO A 5 43.61 -29.69 18.19
CA PRO A 5 42.85 -28.87 17.25
C PRO A 5 43.75 -28.18 16.21
N GLY A 6 45.08 -28.26 16.39
CA GLY A 6 46.06 -27.54 15.60
C GLY A 6 46.47 -28.21 14.29
N GLU A 7 46.25 -29.52 14.11
CA GLU A 7 46.65 -30.18 12.85
C GLU A 7 45.73 -29.83 11.69
N LEU A 8 44.42 -29.74 11.94
CA LEU A 8 43.43 -29.34 10.93
C LEU A 8 43.62 -27.88 10.48
N GLU A 9 43.88 -26.97 11.43
CA GLU A 9 44.09 -25.56 11.13
C GLU A 9 45.38 -25.34 10.33
N ARG A 10 46.49 -25.99 10.72
CA ARG A 10 47.76 -25.94 9.97
C ARG A 10 47.66 -26.60 8.59
N ALA A 11 46.86 -27.67 8.44
CA ALA A 11 46.62 -28.30 7.15
C ALA A 11 45.81 -27.38 6.23
N SER A 12 44.81 -26.68 6.77
CA SER A 12 44.03 -25.67 6.05
C SER A 12 44.89 -24.49 5.60
N GLU A 13 45.78 -24.00 6.45
CA GLU A 13 46.68 -22.89 6.14
C GLU A 13 47.67 -23.25 5.03
N ARG A 14 48.30 -24.42 5.10
CA ARG A 14 49.18 -24.91 4.03
C ARG A 14 48.43 -25.13 2.71
N ALA A 15 47.19 -25.58 2.76
CA ALA A 15 46.37 -25.76 1.55
C ALA A 15 46.05 -24.40 0.89
N ALA A 16 45.75 -23.37 1.69
CA ALA A 16 45.52 -22.02 1.20
C ALA A 16 46.78 -21.42 0.55
N ASP A 17 47.94 -21.58 1.17
CA ASP A 17 49.23 -21.12 0.63
C ASP A 17 49.58 -21.82 -0.69
N THR A 18 49.35 -23.14 -0.76
CA THR A 18 49.59 -23.93 -1.97
C THR A 18 48.64 -23.50 -3.10
N ALA A 19 47.38 -23.22 -2.78
CA ALA A 19 46.42 -22.72 -3.76
C ALA A 19 46.80 -21.34 -4.30
N LEU A 20 47.25 -20.42 -3.44
CA LEU A 20 47.73 -19.10 -3.85
C LEU A 20 48.97 -19.18 -4.74
N ALA A 21 49.93 -20.06 -4.39
CA ALA A 21 51.12 -20.28 -5.21
C ALA A 21 50.77 -20.85 -6.60
N LEU A 22 49.82 -21.80 -6.66
CA LEU A 22 49.31 -22.35 -7.93
C LEU A 22 48.60 -21.29 -8.77
N ILE A 23 47.77 -20.44 -8.16
CA ILE A 23 47.09 -19.34 -8.87
C ILE A 23 48.12 -18.38 -9.46
N GLY A 24 49.11 -17.94 -8.66
CA GLY A 24 50.16 -17.05 -9.15
C GLY A 24 51.00 -17.66 -10.27
N GLN A 25 51.25 -18.97 -10.22
CA GLN A 25 51.96 -19.67 -11.29
C GLN A 25 51.10 -19.79 -12.56
N LEU A 26 49.80 -20.10 -12.42
CA LEU A 26 48.87 -20.12 -13.54
C LEU A 26 48.70 -18.72 -14.17
N GLU A 27 48.69 -17.65 -13.38
CA GLU A 27 48.65 -16.26 -13.88
C GLU A 27 49.95 -15.86 -14.59
N ALA A 28 51.10 -16.30 -14.09
CA ALA A 28 52.40 -16.04 -14.73
C ALA A 28 52.59 -16.83 -16.04
N GLU A 29 51.99 -18.02 -16.13
CA GLU A 29 52.00 -18.88 -17.33
C GLU A 29 50.80 -18.61 -18.26
N ALA A 30 49.82 -17.81 -17.83
CA ALA A 30 48.66 -17.45 -18.65
C ALA A 30 49.06 -16.44 -19.73
N GLU A 31 49.46 -16.95 -20.89
CA GLU A 31 49.55 -16.17 -22.11
C GLU A 31 48.14 -15.88 -22.64
N LEU A 32 47.80 -14.59 -22.80
CA LEU A 32 46.55 -14.18 -23.41
C LEU A 32 46.57 -14.53 -24.91
N VAL A 33 46.03 -15.70 -25.24
CA VAL A 33 46.06 -16.25 -26.61
C VAL A 33 45.18 -15.44 -27.57
N ASP A 34 44.03 -14.94 -27.10
CA ASP A 34 43.11 -14.12 -27.91
C ASP A 34 42.18 -13.29 -27.02
N GLU A 35 41.95 -12.02 -27.38
CA GLU A 35 40.89 -11.20 -26.79
C GLU A 35 39.62 -11.34 -27.65
N GLY A 36 38.90 -12.44 -27.43
CA GLY A 36 37.61 -12.65 -28.06
C GLY A 36 36.58 -11.66 -27.53
N ARG A 37 36.09 -10.74 -28.37
CA ARG A 37 34.88 -9.98 -28.08
C ARG A 37 33.67 -10.74 -28.62
N PHE A 38 32.68 -10.99 -27.76
CA PHE A 38 31.38 -11.50 -28.22
C PHE A 38 30.73 -10.45 -29.12
N SER A 39 30.66 -10.72 -30.42
CA SER A 39 29.86 -9.91 -31.33
C SER A 39 28.42 -10.43 -31.32
N LEU A 40 27.47 -9.51 -31.18
CA LEU A 40 26.05 -9.83 -31.31
C LEU A 40 25.61 -9.49 -32.74
N ASP A 41 25.17 -10.50 -33.48
CA ASP A 41 24.47 -10.30 -34.74
C ASP A 41 23.11 -9.65 -34.44
N VAL A 42 23.06 -8.32 -34.55
CA VAL A 42 21.89 -7.48 -34.21
C VAL A 42 20.65 -7.91 -35.01
N ALA A 43 20.82 -8.30 -36.27
CA ALA A 43 19.71 -8.75 -37.10
C ALA A 43 19.12 -10.05 -36.55
N LYS A 44 19.95 -11.06 -36.29
CA LYS A 44 19.50 -12.32 -35.67
C LYS A 44 18.95 -12.13 -34.26
N ALA A 45 19.49 -11.19 -33.50
CA ALA A 45 18.98 -10.88 -32.16
C ALA A 45 17.58 -10.26 -32.23
N LYS A 46 17.34 -9.36 -33.18
CA LYS A 46 15.99 -8.82 -33.47
C LYS A 46 15.03 -9.91 -33.93
N ASP A 47 15.47 -10.80 -34.82
CA ASP A 47 14.65 -11.94 -35.28
C ASP A 47 14.29 -12.88 -34.12
N LYS A 48 15.27 -13.18 -33.24
CA LYS A 48 15.04 -13.98 -32.04
C LYS A 48 14.12 -13.30 -31.04
N LEU A 49 14.26 -11.99 -30.83
CA LEU A 49 13.36 -11.22 -29.97
C LEU A 49 11.94 -11.20 -30.52
N ALA A 50 11.78 -11.08 -31.84
CA ALA A 50 10.46 -11.17 -32.49
C ALA A 50 9.86 -12.58 -32.39
N ALA A 51 10.68 -13.62 -32.46
CA ALA A 51 10.25 -15.01 -32.27
C ALA A 51 9.95 -15.34 -30.79
N TYR A 52 10.57 -14.62 -29.85
CA TYR A 52 10.39 -14.84 -28.42
C TYR A 52 8.99 -14.37 -28.00
N ARG A 53 8.09 -15.33 -27.81
CA ARG A 53 6.76 -15.07 -27.27
C ARG A 53 6.82 -15.17 -25.75
N LEU A 54 6.41 -14.10 -25.07
CA LEU A 54 6.10 -14.21 -23.64
C LEU A 54 5.05 -15.31 -23.45
N ALA A 55 5.14 -16.02 -22.33
CA ALA A 55 4.18 -17.06 -21.96
C ALA A 55 2.74 -16.52 -21.96
N GLU A 56 2.58 -15.25 -21.58
CA GLU A 56 1.31 -14.53 -21.62
C GLU A 56 1.39 -13.36 -22.61
N PRO A 57 0.72 -13.44 -23.78
CA PRO A 57 0.70 -12.36 -24.77
C PRO A 57 0.28 -11.00 -24.20
N ALA A 58 -0.63 -10.99 -23.22
CA ALA A 58 -1.19 -9.78 -22.65
C ALA A 58 -0.23 -9.05 -21.68
N ALA A 59 0.92 -9.66 -21.33
CA ALA A 59 1.92 -9.06 -20.45
C ALA A 59 2.51 -7.74 -20.98
N PHE A 60 2.37 -7.44 -22.27
CA PHE A 60 2.75 -6.13 -22.82
C PHE A 60 2.05 -4.97 -22.09
N VAL A 61 0.83 -5.17 -21.58
CA VAL A 61 0.08 -4.16 -20.83
C VAL A 61 0.84 -3.74 -19.58
N LEU A 62 1.39 -4.71 -18.83
CA LEU A 62 2.18 -4.44 -17.63
C LEU A 62 3.49 -3.74 -17.97
N ALA A 63 4.17 -4.18 -19.04
CA ALA A 63 5.39 -3.53 -19.51
C ALA A 63 5.16 -2.08 -19.98
N LEU A 64 4.00 -1.76 -20.57
CA LEU A 64 3.63 -0.37 -20.89
C LEU A 64 3.34 0.46 -19.65
N ILE A 65 2.74 -0.13 -18.62
CA ILE A 65 2.50 0.56 -17.34
C ILE A 65 3.81 0.84 -16.61
N GLU A 66 4.71 -0.14 -16.57
CA GLU A 66 6.07 0.01 -16.04
C GLU A 66 6.84 1.09 -16.82
N ALA A 67 6.74 1.10 -18.16
CA ALA A 67 7.33 2.14 -18.99
C ALA A 67 6.78 3.53 -18.67
N GLY A 68 5.47 3.68 -18.50
CA GLY A 68 4.84 4.95 -18.12
C GLY A 68 5.33 5.47 -16.78
N HIS A 69 5.48 4.62 -15.76
CA HIS A 69 6.01 5.03 -14.46
C HIS A 69 7.49 5.46 -14.51
N LEU A 70 8.27 4.82 -15.38
CA LEU A 70 9.71 5.02 -15.46
C LEU A 70 10.11 6.18 -16.40
N LEU A 71 9.31 6.46 -17.43
CA LEU A 71 9.58 7.53 -18.38
C LEU A 71 9.23 8.90 -17.77
N PRO A 72 10.21 9.83 -17.68
CA PRO A 72 9.96 11.13 -17.08
C PRO A 72 8.85 11.91 -17.79
N GLY A 73 7.99 12.55 -16.99
CA GLY A 73 6.89 13.40 -17.48
C GLY A 73 5.57 12.67 -17.71
N CYS A 74 5.49 11.35 -17.52
CA CYS A 74 4.22 10.65 -17.62
C CYS A 74 3.26 11.08 -16.51
N VAL A 75 2.08 11.54 -16.89
CA VAL A 75 1.04 11.99 -15.95
C VAL A 75 -0.16 11.04 -15.90
N GLU A 76 -0.38 10.26 -16.95
CA GLU A 76 -1.42 9.23 -17.01
C GLU A 76 -1.19 8.28 -18.18
N ILE A 77 -1.83 7.12 -18.11
CA ILE A 77 -1.85 6.11 -19.16
C ILE A 77 -3.30 5.89 -19.59
N ARG A 78 -3.55 5.92 -20.90
CA ARG A 78 -4.88 5.64 -21.47
C ARG A 78 -4.83 4.45 -22.40
N PHE A 79 -5.67 3.46 -22.14
CA PHE A 79 -5.96 2.34 -23.02
C PHE A 79 -7.31 2.58 -23.68
N GLU A 80 -7.34 2.57 -25.00
CA GLU A 80 -8.55 2.67 -25.81
C GLU A 80 -8.64 1.42 -26.69
N THR A 81 -9.71 0.66 -26.54
CA THR A 81 -9.96 -0.56 -27.30
C THR A 81 -11.09 -0.35 -28.29
N ALA A 82 -10.76 -0.45 -29.58
CA ALA A 82 -11.70 -0.51 -30.68
C ALA A 82 -11.58 -1.87 -31.39
N ARG A 83 -12.60 -2.26 -32.18
CA ARG A 83 -12.77 -3.62 -32.75
C ARG A 83 -11.49 -4.29 -33.29
N ALA A 84 -10.60 -3.53 -33.92
CA ALA A 84 -9.37 -4.05 -34.51
C ALA A 84 -8.11 -3.25 -34.12
N VAL A 85 -8.23 -2.32 -33.16
CA VAL A 85 -7.13 -1.45 -32.75
C VAL A 85 -7.15 -1.26 -31.25
N THR A 86 -6.03 -1.54 -30.60
CA THR A 86 -5.78 -1.12 -29.22
C THR A 86 -4.80 0.04 -29.24
N ARG A 87 -5.25 1.21 -28.81
CA ARG A 87 -4.40 2.39 -28.67
C ARG A 87 -4.00 2.54 -27.21
N VAL A 88 -2.72 2.71 -26.96
CA VAL A 88 -2.16 3.04 -25.64
C VAL A 88 -1.47 4.38 -25.73
N ARG A 89 -1.83 5.31 -24.86
CA ARG A 89 -1.25 6.65 -24.82
C ARG A 89 -0.62 6.91 -23.46
N LEU A 90 0.68 7.18 -23.45
CA LEU A 90 1.41 7.71 -22.31
C LEU A 90 1.40 9.23 -22.42
N VAL A 91 0.56 9.89 -21.63
CA VAL A 91 0.37 11.35 -21.70
C VAL A 91 1.49 12.03 -20.91
N GLY A 92 2.07 13.10 -21.48
CA GLY A 92 3.14 13.88 -20.85
C GLY A 92 4.56 13.38 -21.17
N VAL A 93 4.70 12.19 -21.75
CA VAL A 93 5.99 11.62 -22.18
C VAL A 93 6.25 11.91 -23.65
N GLY A 94 7.51 12.15 -24.00
CA GLY A 94 7.96 12.08 -25.39
C GLY A 94 9.37 11.50 -25.49
N LEU A 95 9.62 10.78 -26.58
CA LEU A 95 10.93 10.32 -27.02
C LEU A 95 11.44 11.22 -28.15
N SER A 96 12.74 11.50 -28.16
CA SER A 96 13.37 12.14 -29.32
C SER A 96 13.29 11.22 -30.54
N PRO A 97 13.44 11.75 -31.77
CA PRO A 97 13.52 10.90 -32.96
C PRO A 97 14.63 9.83 -32.86
N SER A 98 15.80 10.19 -32.33
CA SER A 98 16.90 9.24 -32.13
C SER A 98 16.58 8.16 -31.09
N GLU A 99 15.90 8.50 -30.00
CA GLU A 99 15.47 7.52 -28.99
C GLU A 99 14.40 6.57 -29.52
N LEU A 100 13.50 7.09 -30.36
CA LEU A 100 12.44 6.34 -30.99
C LEU A 100 13.01 5.34 -32.02
N SER A 101 13.90 5.79 -32.91
CA SER A 101 14.59 4.93 -33.88
C SER A 101 15.47 3.87 -33.20
N GLY A 102 16.08 4.21 -32.07
CA GLY A 102 16.86 3.30 -31.23
C GLY A 102 16.05 2.62 -30.11
N VAL A 103 14.73 2.44 -30.25
CA VAL A 103 13.90 1.89 -29.17
C VAL A 103 14.30 0.46 -28.78
N PHE A 104 14.70 -0.38 -29.74
CA PHE A 104 15.11 -1.77 -29.48
C PHE A 104 16.57 -1.94 -29.07
N ASP A 105 17.41 -0.93 -29.31
CA ASP A 105 18.84 -1.03 -29.05
C ASP A 105 19.13 -1.20 -27.55
N VAL A 106 18.24 -0.67 -26.69
CA VAL A 106 18.28 -0.83 -25.23
C VAL A 106 18.10 -2.28 -24.74
N LEU A 107 17.58 -3.19 -25.59
CA LEU A 107 17.47 -4.61 -25.25
C LEU A 107 18.74 -5.39 -25.57
N LEU A 108 19.53 -4.90 -26.54
CA LEU A 108 20.69 -5.60 -27.09
C LEU A 108 21.97 -5.14 -26.44
N PHE A 109 22.08 -3.83 -26.22
CA PHE A 109 23.21 -3.24 -25.54
C PHE A 109 22.80 -3.07 -24.09
N ALA A 110 23.44 -3.85 -23.21
CA ALA A 110 23.59 -3.38 -21.84
C ALA A 110 24.23 -1.99 -21.99
N THR A 111 23.50 -0.95 -21.66
CA THR A 111 24.15 0.33 -21.41
C THR A 111 25.16 -0.01 -20.32
N ASP A 112 26.46 0.03 -20.66
CA ASP A 112 27.56 -0.08 -19.71
C ASP A 112 27.40 1.11 -18.77
N GLU A 113 26.50 0.94 -17.82
CA GLU A 113 26.16 1.89 -16.80
C GLU A 113 27.27 1.76 -15.78
N ALA A 114 28.13 2.78 -15.73
CA ALA A 114 29.17 2.86 -14.74
C ALA A 114 28.57 2.56 -13.36
N PRO A 115 29.15 1.62 -12.59
CA PRO A 115 28.61 1.23 -11.30
C PRO A 115 28.46 2.46 -10.39
N GLY A 116 27.23 2.72 -9.93
CA GLY A 116 26.91 3.83 -9.02
C GLY A 116 26.09 4.98 -9.60
N VAL A 117 25.88 5.04 -10.91
CA VAL A 117 24.87 5.94 -11.51
C VAL A 117 23.58 5.13 -11.62
N ASP A 118 22.59 5.45 -10.78
CA ASP A 118 21.24 4.87 -10.88
C ASP A 118 20.81 4.95 -12.36
N PRO A 119 20.50 3.83 -13.03
CA PRO A 119 19.94 3.86 -14.37
C PRO A 119 18.81 4.86 -14.35
N SER A 120 19.03 6.01 -15.01
CA SER A 120 18.02 7.05 -15.09
C SER A 120 16.71 6.34 -15.43
N GLY A 121 15.63 6.60 -14.67
CA GLY A 121 14.36 5.87 -14.85
C GLY A 121 13.97 5.77 -16.33
N ARG A 122 14.38 6.77 -17.14
CA ARG A 122 14.32 6.79 -18.60
C ARG A 122 14.89 5.56 -19.31
N ALA A 123 16.09 5.07 -18.98
CA ALA A 123 16.69 3.90 -19.65
C ALA A 123 15.90 2.62 -19.36
N ARG A 124 15.54 2.38 -18.09
CA ARG A 124 14.66 1.28 -17.68
C ARG A 124 13.27 1.41 -18.32
N GLY A 125 12.73 2.62 -18.41
CA GLY A 125 11.45 2.90 -19.07
C GLY A 125 11.47 2.59 -20.58
N ARG A 126 12.55 2.98 -21.27
CA ARG A 126 12.78 2.62 -22.68
C ARG A 126 12.91 1.11 -22.85
N ARG A 127 13.61 0.43 -21.95
CA ARG A 127 13.70 -1.03 -21.94
C ARG A 127 12.34 -1.70 -21.78
N SER A 128 11.52 -1.23 -20.85
CA SER A 128 10.16 -1.74 -20.64
C SER A 128 9.26 -1.49 -21.85
N LEU A 129 9.37 -0.32 -22.48
CA LEU A 129 8.69 -0.01 -23.74
C LEU A 129 9.11 -0.97 -24.86
N ALA A 130 10.42 -1.21 -25.02
CA ALA A 130 10.94 -2.11 -26.04
C ALA A 130 10.47 -3.56 -25.84
N LEU A 131 10.42 -4.04 -24.59
CA LEU A 131 9.85 -5.35 -24.25
C LEU A 131 8.36 -5.43 -24.61
N ALA A 132 7.59 -4.38 -24.32
CA ALA A 132 6.18 -4.33 -24.71
C ALA A 132 6.01 -4.42 -26.23
N LEU A 133 6.79 -3.64 -27.00
CA LEU A 133 6.76 -3.66 -28.46
C LEU A 133 7.14 -5.03 -29.01
N ALA A 134 8.22 -5.65 -28.50
CA ALA A 134 8.64 -6.98 -28.93
C ALA A 134 7.55 -8.04 -28.69
N THR A 135 6.88 -7.97 -27.53
CA THR A 135 5.77 -8.87 -27.18
C THR A 135 4.61 -8.75 -28.16
N VAL A 136 4.30 -7.51 -28.56
CA VAL A 136 3.21 -7.21 -29.50
C VAL A 136 3.58 -7.66 -30.92
N LEU A 137 4.82 -7.40 -31.37
CA LEU A 137 5.32 -7.78 -32.70
C LEU A 137 5.46 -9.30 -32.88
N GLY A 138 5.68 -10.05 -31.79
CA GLY A 138 5.68 -11.52 -31.84
C GLY A 138 4.32 -12.16 -32.11
N GLN A 139 3.25 -11.36 -32.17
CA GLN A 139 1.90 -11.80 -32.52
C GLN A 139 1.72 -11.87 -34.06
N PRO A 140 1.16 -12.96 -34.61
CA PRO A 140 1.21 -13.28 -36.05
C PRO A 140 0.49 -12.31 -36.98
N HIS A 141 -0.32 -11.38 -36.46
CA HIS A 141 -1.11 -10.45 -37.26
C HIS A 141 -1.02 -9.00 -36.78
N GLY A 142 -0.16 -8.71 -35.81
CA GLY A 142 -0.06 -7.39 -35.18
C GLY A 142 0.84 -6.44 -35.98
N GLY A 143 0.27 -5.36 -36.50
CA GLY A 143 1.06 -4.20 -36.90
C GLY A 143 1.14 -3.21 -35.73
N VAL A 144 2.27 -2.52 -35.58
CA VAL A 144 2.45 -1.56 -34.49
C VAL A 144 2.85 -0.21 -35.07
N GLU A 145 2.17 0.85 -34.69
CA GLU A 145 2.59 2.23 -34.94
C GLU A 145 2.92 2.91 -33.62
N LEU A 146 4.18 3.28 -33.43
CA LEU A 146 4.66 4.02 -32.28
C LEU A 146 4.93 5.46 -32.70
N SER A 147 4.13 6.38 -32.20
CA SER A 147 4.28 7.81 -32.48
C SER A 147 4.68 8.57 -31.22
N THR A 148 5.67 9.43 -31.36
CA THR A 148 6.12 10.35 -30.32
C THR A 148 5.81 11.78 -30.73
N ARG A 149 5.38 12.58 -29.76
CA ARG A 149 5.25 14.03 -29.91
C ARG A 149 5.96 14.67 -28.73
N LEU A 150 6.90 15.55 -29.02
CA LEU A 150 7.63 16.36 -28.05
C LEU A 150 7.28 17.83 -28.32
N ALA A 151 7.04 18.61 -27.26
CA ALA A 151 6.67 20.00 -27.40
C ALA A 151 7.75 20.79 -28.18
N GLY A 152 7.32 21.55 -29.19
CA GLY A 152 8.24 22.37 -30.00
C GLY A 152 9.06 21.61 -31.05
N THR A 153 8.86 20.30 -31.21
CA THR A 153 9.56 19.51 -32.24
C THR A 153 8.57 18.84 -33.20
N PRO A 154 8.95 18.57 -34.47
CA PRO A 154 8.18 17.71 -35.35
C PRO A 154 7.94 16.36 -34.68
N GLY A 155 6.72 15.85 -34.75
CA GLY A 155 6.45 14.50 -34.23
C GLY A 155 7.07 13.45 -35.15
N CYS A 156 7.41 12.29 -34.62
CA CYS A 156 7.90 11.16 -35.40
C CYS A 156 7.00 9.94 -35.15
N SER A 157 6.72 9.18 -36.19
CA SER A 157 6.00 7.90 -36.11
C SER A 157 6.82 6.79 -36.76
N LEU A 158 7.00 5.70 -36.02
CA LEU A 158 7.57 4.45 -36.51
C LEU A 158 6.46 3.43 -36.65
N ARG A 159 6.29 2.93 -37.86
CA ARG A 159 5.39 1.80 -38.13
C ARG A 159 6.22 0.55 -38.36
N PHE A 160 5.87 -0.49 -37.62
CA PHE A 160 6.42 -1.83 -37.69
C PHE A 160 5.38 -2.75 -38.34
N ASP A 161 5.72 -3.30 -39.50
CA ASP A 161 4.96 -4.36 -40.15
C ASP A 161 5.26 -5.71 -39.46
N PRO A 162 4.31 -6.66 -39.35
CA PRO A 162 4.61 -8.04 -38.96
C PRO A 162 5.72 -8.72 -39.79
N ALA A 163 6.02 -8.24 -41.01
CA ALA A 163 7.18 -8.68 -41.79
C ALA A 163 8.54 -8.11 -41.27
N GLY A 164 8.54 -7.31 -40.22
CA GLY A 164 9.73 -6.67 -39.65
C GLY A 164 10.18 -5.39 -40.38
N ALA A 165 9.46 -4.97 -41.43
CA ALA A 165 9.73 -3.72 -42.12
C ALA A 165 9.37 -2.52 -41.23
N THR A 166 10.31 -1.59 -41.09
CA THR A 166 10.11 -0.34 -40.35
C THR A 166 9.98 0.81 -41.34
N SER A 167 8.91 1.60 -41.22
CA SER A 167 8.76 2.86 -41.96
C SER A 167 8.66 4.03 -40.99
N GLU A 168 9.45 5.07 -41.23
CA GLU A 168 9.42 6.32 -40.47
C GLU A 168 8.58 7.37 -41.18
N ARG A 169 7.77 8.11 -40.43
CA ARG A 169 6.93 9.19 -40.94
C ARG A 169 6.94 10.38 -39.99
N GLU A 170 7.24 11.56 -40.52
CA GLU A 170 7.05 12.81 -39.80
C GLU A 170 5.55 13.09 -39.58
N THR A 171 5.22 13.52 -38.37
CA THR A 171 3.86 13.89 -37.98
C THR A 171 3.82 15.35 -37.57
N LYS A 172 2.63 15.95 -37.67
CA LYS A 172 2.44 17.35 -37.27
C LYS A 172 2.83 17.53 -35.79
N PRO A 173 3.47 18.67 -35.44
CA PRO A 173 3.75 19.00 -34.05
C PRO A 173 2.45 19.05 -33.26
N ALA A 174 2.49 18.60 -32.00
CA ALA A 174 1.37 18.73 -31.08
C ALA A 174 1.66 19.80 -30.02
N SER A 175 0.59 20.33 -29.44
CA SER A 175 0.65 21.28 -28.33
C SER A 175 1.14 20.65 -27.03
N SER A 176 1.04 19.33 -26.88
CA SER A 176 1.44 18.61 -25.67
C SER A 176 2.26 17.34 -25.97
N PRO A 177 3.24 17.03 -25.11
CA PRO A 177 4.04 15.82 -25.28
C PRO A 177 3.18 14.57 -25.04
N SER A 178 3.30 13.59 -25.92
CA SER A 178 2.69 12.28 -25.72
C SER A 178 3.37 11.20 -26.54
N LEU A 179 3.43 10.00 -25.98
CA LEU A 179 3.83 8.79 -26.68
C LEU A 179 2.56 7.96 -26.92
N THR A 180 2.27 7.66 -28.18
CA THR A 180 1.07 6.90 -28.57
C THR A 180 1.51 5.64 -29.30
N LEU A 181 1.07 4.50 -28.79
CA LEU A 181 1.22 3.20 -29.37
C LEU A 181 -0.12 2.75 -29.95
N GLU A 182 -0.22 2.61 -31.26
CA GLU A 182 -1.37 1.99 -31.92
C GLU A 182 -1.03 0.56 -32.32
N ILE A 183 -1.78 -0.39 -31.78
CA ILE A 183 -1.62 -1.81 -32.08
C ILE A 183 -2.77 -2.22 -32.99
N HIS A 184 -2.46 -2.51 -34.25
CA HIS A 184 -3.44 -2.91 -35.27
C HIS A 184 -3.54 -4.43 -35.34
N ARG A 185 -4.78 -4.92 -35.50
CA ARG A 185 -5.07 -6.36 -35.77
C ARG A 185 -4.52 -7.33 -34.71
N LEU A 186 -4.24 -6.85 -33.51
CA LEU A 186 -4.08 -7.73 -32.36
C LEU A 186 -5.39 -8.52 -32.23
N ARG A 187 -5.32 -9.86 -32.09
CA ARG A 187 -6.47 -10.59 -31.57
C ARG A 187 -6.86 -9.87 -30.28
N THR A 188 -8.06 -9.30 -30.28
CA THR A 188 -8.49 -8.36 -29.26
C THR A 188 -8.25 -9.00 -27.90
N VAL A 189 -7.31 -8.43 -27.12
CA VAL A 189 -7.21 -8.79 -25.70
C VAL A 189 -8.57 -8.45 -25.13
N PRO A 190 -9.32 -9.42 -24.57
CA PRO A 190 -10.64 -9.14 -24.05
C PRO A 190 -10.55 -7.99 -23.05
N ARG A 191 -11.51 -7.05 -23.10
CA ARG A 191 -11.55 -5.92 -22.16
C ARG A 191 -11.44 -6.39 -20.71
N THR A 192 -12.03 -7.54 -20.39
CA THR A 192 -11.91 -8.18 -19.07
C THR A 192 -10.47 -8.53 -18.71
N THR A 193 -9.73 -9.19 -19.60
CA THR A 193 -8.30 -9.51 -19.41
C THR A 193 -7.46 -8.25 -19.25
N LEU A 194 -7.69 -7.23 -20.09
CA LEU A 194 -6.97 -5.98 -19.98
C LEU A 194 -7.29 -5.25 -18.66
N GLY A 195 -8.56 -5.24 -18.25
CA GLY A 195 -8.98 -4.75 -16.95
C GLY A 195 -8.27 -5.47 -15.80
N THR A 196 -8.24 -6.81 -15.81
CA THR A 196 -7.54 -7.61 -14.79
C THR A 196 -6.05 -7.29 -14.72
N LEU A 197 -5.39 -7.07 -15.86
CA LEU A 197 -3.97 -6.69 -15.89
C LEU A 197 -3.74 -5.26 -15.42
N VAL A 198 -4.58 -4.30 -15.82
CA VAL A 198 -4.51 -2.92 -15.34
C VAL A 198 -4.78 -2.86 -13.83
N HIS A 199 -5.65 -3.72 -13.29
CA HIS A 199 -5.84 -3.84 -11.84
C HIS A 199 -4.59 -4.33 -11.08
N ARG A 200 -3.61 -4.93 -11.77
CA ARG A 200 -2.28 -5.23 -11.21
C ARG A 200 -1.35 -4.02 -11.18
N SER A 201 -1.78 -2.84 -11.61
CA SER A 201 -1.03 -1.60 -11.42
C SER A 201 -1.26 -1.02 -10.02
N CYS A 202 -0.22 -0.41 -9.47
CA CYS A 202 -0.31 0.41 -8.28
C CYS A 202 -0.66 1.86 -8.67
N PRO A 203 -1.46 2.56 -7.85
CA PRO A 203 -2.19 3.75 -8.28
C PRO A 203 -1.37 5.05 -8.39
N SER A 204 -0.04 5.00 -8.31
CA SER A 204 0.81 6.20 -8.41
C SER A 204 0.62 6.97 -9.71
N LEU A 205 0.32 6.26 -10.80
CA LEU A 205 0.01 6.84 -12.11
C LEU A 205 -1.43 6.47 -12.50
N PRO A 206 -2.32 7.46 -12.75
CA PRO A 206 -3.67 7.19 -13.22
C PRO A 206 -3.68 6.36 -14.51
N VAL A 207 -4.42 5.25 -14.52
CA VAL A 207 -4.66 4.44 -15.70
C VAL A 207 -6.13 4.46 -16.08
N TYR A 208 -6.41 4.72 -17.34
CA TYR A 208 -7.77 4.76 -17.91
C TYR A 208 -7.94 3.62 -18.91
N LEU A 209 -9.09 2.97 -18.89
CA LEU A 209 -9.52 1.97 -19.87
C LEU A 209 -10.85 2.42 -20.49
N ASP A 210 -10.82 2.74 -21.78
CA ASP A 210 -11.97 3.22 -22.54
C ASP A 210 -12.67 4.43 -21.88
N GLY A 211 -11.87 5.34 -21.34
CA GLY A 211 -12.33 6.56 -20.65
C GLY A 211 -12.63 6.37 -19.15
N GLU A 212 -12.71 5.15 -18.65
CA GLU A 212 -12.95 4.87 -17.23
C GLU A 212 -11.63 4.74 -16.47
N ARG A 213 -11.48 5.48 -15.37
CA ARG A 213 -10.31 5.31 -14.50
C ARG A 213 -10.38 3.95 -13.81
N VAL A 214 -9.42 3.10 -14.11
CA VAL A 214 -9.27 1.81 -13.44
C VAL A 214 -8.57 2.06 -12.10
N ARG A 215 -9.22 1.67 -11.00
CA ARG A 215 -8.58 1.70 -9.68
C ARG A 215 -7.84 0.38 -9.47
N GLY A 216 -6.59 0.45 -9.04
CA GLY A 216 -5.87 -0.73 -8.55
C GLY A 216 -6.66 -1.42 -7.44
N GLU A 217 -6.52 -2.73 -7.34
CA GLU A 217 -7.21 -3.54 -6.31
C GLU A 217 -6.79 -3.12 -4.89
N LEU A 218 -5.49 -2.83 -4.72
CA LEU A 218 -4.88 -2.45 -3.46
C LEU A 218 -3.97 -1.22 -3.67
N SER A 219 -4.17 -0.21 -2.82
CA SER A 219 -3.33 0.98 -2.75
C SER A 219 -2.62 1.07 -1.40
N PRO A 220 -1.38 1.60 -1.35
CA PRO A 220 -0.78 2.06 -0.09
C PRO A 220 -1.68 3.04 0.69
N GLU A 221 -2.55 3.77 0.00
CA GLU A 221 -3.53 4.70 0.60
C GLU A 221 -4.70 3.97 1.31
N ASP A 222 -4.93 2.68 1.02
CA ASP A 222 -5.96 1.88 1.68
C ASP A 222 -5.51 1.37 3.08
N LEU A 223 -4.27 1.68 3.50
CA LEU A 223 -3.74 1.32 4.82
C LEU A 223 -4.18 2.34 5.87
N ALA A 224 -4.98 1.91 6.85
CA ALA A 224 -5.48 2.74 7.94
C ALA A 224 -4.36 3.17 8.91
N VAL A 225 -3.38 2.28 9.13
CA VAL A 225 -2.16 2.54 9.91
C VAL A 225 -0.99 2.11 9.04
N ARG A 226 0.05 2.95 8.93
CA ARG A 226 1.18 2.72 8.03
C ARG A 226 2.51 2.81 8.79
N VAL A 227 3.36 1.82 8.58
CA VAL A 227 4.79 1.83 8.90
C VAL A 227 5.58 1.83 7.59
N ILE A 228 6.62 2.64 7.53
CA ILE A 228 7.53 2.70 6.37
C ILE A 228 8.58 1.60 6.54
N LEU A 229 8.74 0.77 5.51
CA LEU A 229 9.78 -0.25 5.48
C LEU A 229 11.09 0.41 5.08
N ARG A 230 12.10 0.34 5.92
CA ARG A 230 13.44 0.84 5.63
C ARG A 230 14.47 -0.27 5.76
N ASP A 231 15.45 -0.32 4.87
CA ASP A 231 16.59 -1.21 5.02
C ASP A 231 17.65 -0.61 5.97
N ASP A 232 18.76 -1.32 6.15
CA ASP A 232 19.86 -0.92 7.03
C ASP A 232 20.53 0.39 6.56
N GLU A 233 20.41 0.71 5.28
CA GLU A 233 20.87 1.97 4.69
C GLU A 233 19.81 3.10 4.76
N LEU A 234 18.72 2.86 5.50
CA LEU A 234 17.58 3.76 5.67
C LEU A 234 16.85 4.12 4.36
N ARG A 235 17.06 3.36 3.29
CA ARG A 235 16.34 3.55 2.03
C ARG A 235 14.90 3.10 2.23
N GLU A 236 13.93 3.84 1.71
CA GLU A 236 12.53 3.42 1.75
C GLU A 236 12.32 2.27 0.76
N ARG A 237 11.80 1.15 1.26
CA ARG A 237 11.59 -0.10 0.52
C ARG A 237 10.13 -0.48 0.45
N GLY A 238 9.25 0.46 0.79
CA GLY A 238 7.81 0.29 0.76
C GLY A 238 7.15 0.63 2.09
N CYS A 239 5.99 0.04 2.34
CA CYS A 239 5.21 0.28 3.54
C CYS A 239 4.33 -0.90 3.92
N ALA A 240 3.99 -1.01 5.19
CA ALA A 240 3.12 -2.04 5.71
C ALA A 240 2.06 -1.44 6.64
N GLY A 241 0.94 -2.12 6.80
CA GLY A 241 -0.18 -1.57 7.53
C GLY A 241 -1.37 -2.49 7.69
N TRP A 242 -2.40 -1.96 8.34
CA TRP A 242 -3.71 -2.61 8.42
C TRP A 242 -4.62 -2.04 7.33
N SER A 243 -5.08 -2.89 6.42
CA SER A 243 -6.11 -2.49 5.45
C SER A 243 -7.50 -2.56 6.08
N ALA A 244 -8.32 -1.54 5.80
CA ALA A 244 -9.74 -1.58 6.16
C ALA A 244 -10.56 -2.46 5.22
N ARG A 245 -10.04 -2.77 4.03
CA ARG A 245 -10.72 -3.66 3.07
C ARG A 245 -10.56 -5.11 3.52
N ARG A 246 -11.69 -5.78 3.75
CA ARG A 246 -11.75 -7.21 4.11
C ARG A 246 -11.58 -8.14 2.89
N ASP A 247 -10.81 -7.72 1.90
CA ASP A 247 -10.55 -8.57 0.72
C ASP A 247 -9.45 -9.56 1.09
N GLY A 248 -9.85 -10.60 1.83
CA GLY A 248 -9.00 -11.71 2.25
C GLY A 248 -8.76 -11.76 3.76
N GLU A 249 -9.04 -12.92 4.35
CA GLU A 249 -8.77 -13.22 5.76
C GLU A 249 -7.26 -13.27 6.08
N ARG A 250 -6.39 -13.32 5.06
CA ARG A 250 -4.97 -13.63 5.24
C ARG A 250 -4.07 -12.42 5.04
N PRO A 251 -3.04 -12.28 5.88
CA PRO A 251 -2.04 -11.24 5.72
C PRO A 251 -1.30 -11.39 4.38
N LEU A 252 -1.04 -10.28 3.70
CA LEU A 252 -0.58 -10.25 2.29
C LEU A 252 0.68 -9.38 2.13
N VAL A 253 1.63 -9.86 1.33
CA VAL A 253 2.78 -9.08 0.86
C VAL A 253 2.66 -8.91 -0.66
N VAL A 254 2.65 -7.66 -1.10
CA VAL A 254 2.53 -7.24 -2.49
C VAL A 254 3.88 -6.65 -2.91
N PHE A 255 4.59 -7.35 -3.78
CA PHE A 255 5.83 -6.85 -4.36
C PHE A 255 5.53 -6.00 -5.58
N VAL A 256 5.99 -4.76 -5.56
CA VAL A 256 5.72 -3.75 -6.58
C VAL A 256 7.04 -3.32 -7.18
N SER A 257 7.15 -3.31 -8.49
CA SER A 257 8.27 -2.68 -9.18
C SER A 257 7.73 -1.66 -10.14
N SER A 258 8.22 -0.42 -10.02
CA SER A 258 7.88 0.66 -10.95
C SER A 258 6.37 0.81 -11.21
N GLY A 259 5.58 0.74 -10.14
CA GLY A 259 4.12 0.88 -10.21
C GLY A 259 3.37 -0.35 -10.72
N VAL A 260 4.03 -1.50 -10.91
CA VAL A 260 3.41 -2.77 -11.32
C VAL A 260 3.57 -3.81 -10.22
N ILE A 261 2.49 -4.52 -9.87
CA ILE A 261 2.52 -5.66 -8.96
C ILE A 261 3.19 -6.83 -9.68
N VAL A 262 4.40 -7.18 -9.23
CA VAL A 262 5.17 -8.32 -9.74
C VAL A 262 4.63 -9.61 -9.15
N GLU A 263 4.60 -9.70 -7.82
CA GLU A 263 4.23 -10.93 -7.12
C GLU A 263 3.38 -10.62 -5.88
N ARG A 264 2.38 -11.48 -5.61
CA ARG A 264 1.62 -11.50 -4.36
C ARG A 264 1.99 -12.73 -3.56
N ARG A 265 2.40 -12.57 -2.31
CA ARG A 265 2.69 -13.68 -1.39
C ARG A 265 1.82 -13.61 -0.16
N GLN A 266 1.23 -14.74 0.22
CA GLN A 266 0.60 -14.85 1.53
C GLN A 266 1.68 -14.76 2.60
N PHE A 267 1.48 -13.87 3.56
CA PHE A 267 2.33 -13.78 4.73
C PHE A 267 2.03 -14.98 5.66
N PRO A 268 3.02 -15.51 6.41
CA PRO A 268 2.83 -16.69 7.24
C PRO A 268 1.62 -16.60 8.19
N LYS A 269 0.98 -17.74 8.48
CA LYS A 269 -0.29 -17.85 9.25
C LYS A 269 -0.28 -17.17 10.63
N ALA A 270 0.88 -16.85 11.19
CA ALA A 270 0.99 -16.14 12.47
C ALA A 270 0.60 -14.66 12.37
N GLY A 271 0.45 -14.10 11.17
CA GLY A 271 0.02 -12.71 11.01
C GLY A 271 -1.46 -12.51 11.35
N ARG A 272 -1.79 -11.36 11.95
CA ARG A 272 -3.18 -10.93 12.16
C ARG A 272 -3.84 -10.61 10.81
N GLU A 273 -5.14 -10.87 10.74
CA GLU A 273 -5.97 -10.58 9.57
C GLU A 273 -5.93 -9.08 9.20
N GLY A 274 -6.00 -8.78 7.91
CA GLY A 274 -5.97 -7.40 7.39
C GLY A 274 -4.58 -6.76 7.29
N PHE A 275 -3.50 -7.45 7.68
CA PHE A 275 -2.14 -6.95 7.43
C PHE A 275 -1.81 -6.98 5.93
N VAL A 276 -1.37 -5.86 5.39
CA VAL A 276 -0.90 -5.75 4.00
C VAL A 276 0.42 -5.00 3.98
N ALA A 277 1.40 -5.52 3.23
CA ALA A 277 2.66 -4.86 2.96
C ALA A 277 2.87 -4.66 1.46
N PHE A 278 3.22 -3.44 1.04
CA PHE A 278 3.72 -3.12 -0.29
C PHE A 278 5.23 -3.00 -0.22
N VAL A 279 5.95 -3.80 -0.99
CA VAL A 279 7.41 -3.90 -0.95
C VAL A 279 7.98 -3.54 -2.32
N ASP A 280 8.94 -2.63 -2.36
CA ASP A 280 9.68 -2.31 -3.58
C ASP A 280 10.53 -3.50 -4.03
N ALA A 281 10.32 -3.91 -5.27
CA ALA A 281 10.97 -5.02 -5.94
C ALA A 281 11.82 -4.59 -7.14
N SER A 282 12.09 -3.29 -7.29
CA SER A 282 12.82 -2.72 -8.44
C SER A 282 14.26 -3.22 -8.54
N ASP A 283 14.88 -3.59 -7.41
CA ASP A 283 16.23 -4.16 -7.33
C ASP A 283 16.25 -5.69 -7.14
N LEU A 284 15.07 -6.33 -7.08
CA LEU A 284 14.98 -7.77 -6.88
C LEU A 284 15.05 -8.51 -8.22
N ARG A 285 15.76 -9.64 -8.22
CA ARG A 285 15.87 -10.48 -9.42
C ARG A 285 14.53 -11.14 -9.72
N ARG A 286 14.07 -10.98 -10.96
CA ARG A 286 12.88 -11.65 -11.49
C ARG A 286 13.28 -12.87 -12.32
N ASP A 287 12.37 -13.81 -12.46
CA ASP A 287 12.50 -14.92 -13.39
C ASP A 287 12.42 -14.45 -14.86
N LEU A 288 12.64 -15.37 -15.81
CA LEU A 288 12.58 -15.05 -17.24
C LEU A 288 11.18 -14.60 -17.71
N SER A 289 10.13 -14.94 -16.97
CA SER A 289 8.77 -14.45 -17.27
C SER A 289 8.54 -13.02 -16.78
N GLY A 290 9.36 -12.53 -15.85
CA GLY A 290 9.20 -11.24 -15.19
C GLY A 290 8.03 -11.19 -14.20
N THR A 291 7.37 -12.32 -13.94
CA THR A 291 6.17 -12.39 -13.08
C THR A 291 6.45 -12.96 -11.69
N GLN A 292 7.63 -13.54 -11.46
CA GLN A 292 7.99 -14.14 -10.18
C GLN A 292 9.34 -13.62 -9.70
N LEU A 293 9.48 -13.44 -8.39
CA LEU A 293 10.75 -13.09 -7.77
C LEU A 293 11.56 -14.34 -7.48
N ILE A 294 12.82 -14.34 -7.92
CA ILE A 294 13.78 -15.41 -7.61
C ILE A 294 14.15 -15.31 -6.13
N ARG A 295 14.09 -16.44 -5.42
CA ARG A 295 14.52 -16.50 -4.02
C ARG A 295 16.02 -16.30 -3.93
N ASN A 296 16.42 -15.29 -3.18
CA ASN A 296 17.79 -14.93 -2.88
C ASN A 296 17.86 -14.18 -1.54
N GLU A 297 19.07 -13.86 -1.09
CA GLU A 297 19.30 -13.15 0.16
C GLU A 297 18.59 -11.79 0.22
N ALA A 298 18.57 -11.04 -0.89
CA ALA A 298 17.91 -9.74 -0.96
C ALA A 298 16.38 -9.84 -0.73
N LEU A 299 15.73 -10.86 -1.30
CA LEU A 299 14.31 -11.11 -1.09
C LEU A 299 14.01 -11.54 0.34
N GLU A 300 14.84 -12.39 0.93
CA GLU A 300 14.69 -12.79 2.33
C GLU A 300 14.91 -11.61 3.29
N ALA A 301 15.86 -10.72 2.99
CA ALA A 301 16.05 -9.47 3.73
C ALA A 301 14.80 -8.58 3.67
N ARG A 302 14.16 -8.43 2.50
CA ARG A 302 12.86 -7.72 2.39
C ARG A 302 11.77 -8.35 3.24
N LEU A 303 11.68 -9.68 3.23
CA LEU A 303 10.70 -10.40 4.03
C LEU A 303 10.96 -10.22 5.54
N ALA A 304 12.22 -10.13 5.96
CA ALA A 304 12.58 -9.83 7.34
C ALA A 304 12.10 -8.43 7.76
N LEU A 305 12.25 -7.41 6.89
CA LEU A 305 11.71 -6.06 7.14
C LEU A 305 10.19 -6.07 7.30
N VAL A 306 9.48 -6.83 6.48
CA VAL A 306 8.02 -6.97 6.58
C VAL A 306 7.62 -7.63 7.91
N ARG A 307 8.36 -8.65 8.36
CA ARG A 307 8.13 -9.29 9.67
C ARG A 307 8.34 -8.32 10.82
N ALA A 308 9.43 -7.56 10.82
CA ALA A 308 9.69 -6.55 11.84
C ALA A 308 8.58 -5.48 11.90
N ALA A 309 8.12 -5.00 10.74
CA ALA A 309 7.03 -4.03 10.67
C ALA A 309 5.69 -4.61 11.13
N HIS A 310 5.43 -5.90 10.85
CA HIS A 310 4.26 -6.61 11.37
C HIS A 310 4.29 -6.68 12.90
N ASP A 311 5.41 -7.08 13.49
CA ASP A 311 5.60 -7.18 14.94
C ASP A 311 5.43 -5.81 15.62
N GLU A 312 6.00 -4.75 15.04
CA GLU A 312 5.85 -3.36 15.50
C GLU A 312 4.37 -2.91 15.50
N LEU A 313 3.65 -3.18 14.41
CA LEU A 313 2.23 -2.84 14.28
C LEU A 313 1.39 -3.63 15.29
N VAL A 314 1.68 -4.91 15.52
CA VAL A 314 1.00 -5.74 16.52
C VAL A 314 1.25 -5.20 17.92
N ALA A 315 2.49 -4.87 18.26
CA ALA A 315 2.86 -4.29 19.56
C ALA A 315 2.14 -2.95 19.79
N THR A 316 2.18 -2.06 18.81
CA THR A 316 1.53 -0.73 18.88
C THR A 316 0.02 -0.84 19.04
N THR A 317 -0.61 -1.72 18.25
CA THR A 317 -2.07 -1.94 18.32
C THR A 317 -2.48 -2.55 19.66
N THR A 318 -1.67 -3.48 20.18
CA THR A 318 -1.93 -4.14 21.47
C THR A 318 -1.75 -3.15 22.62
N ALA A 319 -0.71 -2.31 22.59
CA ALA A 319 -0.51 -1.24 23.56
C ALA A 319 -1.68 -0.22 23.54
N ALA A 320 -2.13 0.19 22.36
CA ALA A 320 -3.28 1.08 22.21
C ALA A 320 -4.57 0.48 22.76
N LEU A 321 -4.81 -0.82 22.53
CA LEU A 321 -5.95 -1.55 23.11
C LEU A 321 -5.87 -1.60 24.64
N VAL A 322 -4.70 -1.89 25.21
CA VAL A 322 -4.51 -1.94 26.67
C VAL A 322 -4.75 -0.56 27.29
N VAL A 323 -4.21 0.50 26.69
CA VAL A 323 -4.41 1.88 27.17
C VAL A 323 -5.85 2.34 27.00
N GLY A 324 -6.52 1.97 25.90
CA GLY A 324 -7.93 2.27 25.66
C GLY A 324 -8.90 1.50 26.58
N LEU A 325 -8.52 0.32 27.05
CA LEU A 325 -9.30 -0.48 28.01
C LEU A 325 -9.03 -0.10 29.48
N ALA A 326 -7.89 0.52 29.78
CA ALA A 326 -7.58 1.04 31.12
C ALA A 326 -8.64 2.02 31.69
N PRO A 327 -9.16 3.02 30.93
CA PRO A 327 -10.24 3.87 31.43
C PRO A 327 -11.54 3.09 31.64
N VAL A 328 -11.83 2.07 30.82
CA VAL A 328 -13.02 1.21 30.99
C VAL A 328 -12.94 0.41 32.30
N GLN A 329 -11.75 -0.08 32.68
CA GLN A 329 -11.57 -0.77 33.96
C GLN A 329 -11.74 0.16 35.17
N SER A 330 -11.32 1.43 35.06
CA SER A 330 -11.57 2.44 36.11
C SER A 330 -13.04 2.87 36.18
N GLN A 331 -13.74 2.91 35.04
CA GLN A 331 -15.18 3.12 34.99
C GLN A 331 -15.95 1.94 35.59
N HIS A 332 -15.52 0.70 35.35
CA HIS A 332 -16.10 -0.46 36.03
C HIS A 332 -15.90 -0.40 37.55
N ARG A 333 -14.73 0.01 38.06
CA ARG A 333 -14.54 0.18 39.52
C ARG A 333 -15.43 1.27 40.11
N LEU A 334 -15.65 2.37 39.39
CA LEU A 334 -16.59 3.41 39.80
C LEU A 334 -18.04 2.91 39.75
N LEU A 335 -18.43 2.19 38.70
CA LEU A 335 -19.77 1.65 38.54
C LEU A 335 -20.06 0.56 39.58
N SER A 336 -19.11 -0.34 39.84
CA SER A 336 -19.16 -1.33 40.91
C SER A 336 -19.22 -0.68 42.29
N GLY A 337 -18.43 0.37 42.53
CA GLY A 337 -18.47 1.15 43.77
C GLY A 337 -19.84 1.82 43.99
N VAL A 338 -20.42 2.40 42.93
CA VAL A 338 -21.77 2.98 42.96
C VAL A 338 -22.82 1.89 43.21
N LEU A 339 -22.72 0.73 42.55
CA LEU A 339 -23.66 -0.38 42.73
C LEU A 339 -23.62 -0.92 44.16
N ILE A 340 -22.41 -1.10 44.74
CA ILE A 340 -22.22 -1.49 46.14
C ILE A 340 -22.86 -0.46 47.07
N LEU A 341 -22.66 0.84 46.81
CA LEU A 341 -23.22 1.91 47.62
C LEU A 341 -24.76 1.94 47.56
N ILE A 342 -25.35 1.73 46.38
CA ILE A 342 -26.79 1.59 46.19
C ILE A 342 -27.32 0.36 46.94
N THR A 343 -26.60 -0.76 46.89
CA THR A 343 -27.01 -2.00 47.55
C THR A 343 -26.98 -1.84 49.08
N LEU A 344 -25.89 -1.27 49.62
CA LEU A 344 -25.76 -0.92 51.03
C LEU A 344 -26.87 0.04 51.45
N PHE A 345 -27.17 1.02 50.62
CA PHE A 345 -28.22 1.99 50.85
C PHE A 345 -29.62 1.34 50.94
N LEU A 346 -29.97 0.48 49.98
CA LEU A 346 -31.22 -0.28 50.00
C LEU A 346 -31.31 -1.21 51.23
N THR A 347 -30.18 -1.77 51.66
CA THR A 347 -30.09 -2.62 52.85
C THR A 347 -30.37 -1.81 54.13
N VAL A 348 -29.84 -0.57 54.22
CA VAL A 348 -30.11 0.33 55.36
C VAL A 348 -31.57 0.77 55.38
N ILE A 349 -32.16 1.10 54.21
CA ILE A 349 -33.60 1.42 54.13
C ILE A 349 -34.45 0.25 54.63
N THR A 350 -34.16 -0.96 54.15
CA THR A 350 -34.95 -2.14 54.52
C THR A 350 -34.80 -2.50 56.00
N LEU A 351 -33.59 -2.43 56.57
CA LEU A 351 -33.39 -2.57 58.02
C LEU A 351 -34.09 -1.46 58.82
N GLY A 352 -34.01 -0.20 58.35
CA GLY A 352 -34.67 0.94 58.99
C GLY A 352 -36.19 0.82 58.96
N ALA A 353 -36.77 0.35 57.85
CA ALA A 353 -38.20 0.08 57.73
C ALA A 353 -38.66 -1.08 58.64
N LEU A 354 -37.82 -2.09 58.86
CA LEU A 354 -38.07 -3.17 59.81
C LEU A 354 -37.95 -2.72 61.28
N ALA A 355 -37.05 -1.78 61.58
CA ALA A 355 -36.83 -1.26 62.93
C ALA A 355 -37.77 -0.10 63.31
N ALA A 356 -38.36 0.57 62.33
CA ALA A 356 -39.28 1.68 62.54
C ALA A 356 -40.68 1.18 62.91
N GLN A 357 -40.83 0.75 64.17
CA GLN A 357 -42.10 0.89 64.86
C GLN A 357 -42.33 2.38 65.21
N GLU A 358 -43.21 2.97 64.41
CA GLU A 358 -44.09 4.13 64.57
C GLU A 358 -43.59 5.55 64.90
N VAL A 359 -42.38 5.85 65.40
CA VAL A 359 -42.07 7.26 65.79
C VAL A 359 -40.82 7.87 65.14
N LEU A 360 -39.93 7.08 64.53
CA LEU A 360 -38.65 7.59 64.02
C LEU A 360 -38.58 7.83 62.50
N ALA A 361 -39.63 7.48 61.74
CA ALA A 361 -39.62 7.54 60.27
C ALA A 361 -39.49 8.96 59.70
N ALA A 362 -40.12 9.96 60.34
CA ALA A 362 -40.13 11.34 59.84
C ALA A 362 -38.78 12.05 59.99
N ALA A 363 -38.11 11.89 61.15
CA ALA A 363 -36.79 12.48 61.39
C ALA A 363 -35.71 11.86 60.50
N PHE A 364 -35.81 10.55 60.24
CA PHE A 364 -34.90 9.87 59.33
C PHE A 364 -35.04 10.39 57.89
N PHE A 365 -36.26 10.62 57.40
CA PHE A 365 -36.51 11.14 56.05
C PHE A 365 -35.94 12.56 55.84
N SER A 366 -36.03 13.44 56.84
CA SER A 366 -35.51 14.81 56.75
C SER A 366 -33.98 14.87 56.77
N LEU A 367 -33.33 14.10 57.65
CA LEU A 367 -31.88 14.00 57.69
C LEU A 367 -31.34 13.37 56.40
N PHE A 368 -32.10 12.43 55.84
CA PHE A 368 -31.77 11.71 54.63
C PHE A 368 -31.86 12.58 53.35
N ALA A 369 -32.90 13.42 53.22
CA ALA A 369 -33.01 14.36 52.10
C ALA A 369 -31.83 15.35 52.04
N GLY A 370 -31.30 15.77 53.20
CA GLY A 370 -30.10 16.61 53.27
C GLY A 370 -28.82 15.91 52.82
N LEU A 371 -28.69 14.61 53.11
CA LEU A 371 -27.50 13.81 52.77
C LEU A 371 -27.45 13.45 51.28
N VAL A 372 -28.61 13.19 50.65
CA VAL A 372 -28.72 12.97 49.20
C VAL A 372 -28.43 14.26 48.42
N GLY A 373 -28.92 15.42 48.89
CA GLY A 373 -28.64 16.71 48.26
C GLY A 373 -27.15 17.07 48.26
N THR A 374 -26.46 16.83 49.38
CA THR A 374 -25.02 17.13 49.52
C THR A 374 -24.12 16.13 48.80
N GLY A 375 -24.47 14.84 48.79
CA GLY A 375 -23.74 13.80 48.05
C GLY A 375 -23.79 14.00 46.53
N SER A 376 -24.96 14.39 46.00
CA SER A 376 -25.17 14.66 44.57
C SER A 376 -24.30 15.82 44.07
N PHE A 377 -24.15 16.86 44.90
CA PHE A 377 -23.31 18.02 44.61
C PHE A 377 -21.82 17.67 44.56
N PHE A 378 -21.36 16.76 45.43
CA PHE A 378 -19.96 16.30 45.45
C PHE A 378 -19.62 15.45 44.22
N LEU A 379 -20.55 14.62 43.74
CA LEU A 379 -20.39 13.81 42.54
C LEU A 379 -20.26 14.70 41.29
N LEU A 380 -21.15 15.70 41.15
CA LEU A 380 -21.11 16.69 40.07
C LEU A 380 -19.80 17.50 40.08
N ARG A 381 -19.31 17.90 41.25
CA ARG A 381 -18.04 18.63 41.39
C ARG A 381 -16.81 17.77 41.05
N LYS A 382 -16.85 16.46 41.36
CA LYS A 382 -15.76 15.51 41.04
C LYS A 382 -15.72 15.20 39.54
N LEU A 383 -16.88 15.06 38.89
CA LEU A 383 -16.98 14.97 37.43
C LEU A 383 -16.45 16.23 36.74
N HIS A 384 -16.72 17.42 37.30
CA HIS A 384 -16.17 18.68 36.81
C HIS A 384 -14.65 18.81 37.04
N ARG A 385 -14.08 18.15 38.06
CA ARG A 385 -12.64 18.14 38.34
C ARG A 385 -11.86 17.19 37.42
N ILE A 386 -12.45 16.06 37.05
CA ILE A 386 -11.90 15.14 36.03
C ILE A 386 -11.76 15.86 34.68
N ARG A 387 -12.72 16.74 34.33
CA ARG A 387 -12.64 17.65 33.16
C ARG A 387 -11.43 18.61 33.18
N ARG A 388 -10.88 18.97 34.34
CA ARG A 388 -9.72 19.88 34.49
C ARG A 388 -8.35 19.18 34.55
N ILE A 389 -8.31 17.87 34.83
CA ILE A 389 -7.03 17.14 34.93
C ILE A 389 -6.56 16.69 33.54
N CYS A 390 -7.47 16.52 32.59
CA CYS A 390 -7.14 16.15 31.21
C CYS A 390 -6.59 17.29 30.33
N THR A 391 -6.41 18.51 30.86
CA THR A 391 -5.96 19.69 30.09
C THR A 391 -4.44 19.96 30.15
N HIS A 392 -3.63 19.08 30.75
CA HIS A 392 -2.18 19.29 30.91
C HIS A 392 -1.26 18.19 30.36
N GLY A 393 -1.77 17.29 29.52
CA GLY A 393 -0.95 16.37 28.73
C GLY A 393 -1.32 16.47 27.27
N SER A 394 -0.33 16.38 26.37
CA SER A 394 -0.48 16.39 24.91
C SER A 394 -1.23 15.13 24.42
N ALA A 395 -2.51 15.02 24.77
CA ALA A 395 -3.40 13.96 24.36
C ALA A 395 -4.64 14.61 23.73
N ALA A 396 -5.14 14.00 22.66
CA ALA A 396 -6.38 14.39 22.01
C ALA A 396 -7.51 14.47 23.05
N VAL A 397 -8.19 15.62 23.14
CA VAL A 397 -9.33 15.77 24.05
C VAL A 397 -10.59 15.44 23.25
N GLY A 398 -11.18 14.28 23.54
CA GLY A 398 -12.53 13.97 23.10
C GLY A 398 -13.54 14.69 24.00
N VAL A 399 -14.31 15.62 23.43
CA VAL A 399 -15.45 16.26 24.10
C VAL A 399 -16.72 15.55 23.63
N ILE A 400 -17.50 15.03 24.57
CA ILE A 400 -18.85 14.52 24.28
C ILE A 400 -19.71 15.74 23.94
N GLU A 401 -20.16 15.83 22.70
CA GLU A 401 -20.89 16.98 22.18
C GLU A 401 -22.39 16.82 22.45
N SER A 402 -22.93 15.61 22.22
CA SER A 402 -24.28 15.23 22.61
C SER A 402 -24.39 13.73 22.92
N VAL A 403 -25.39 13.40 23.72
CA VAL A 403 -25.81 12.01 23.99
C VAL A 403 -27.29 11.96 23.68
N ASP A 404 -27.65 11.25 22.63
CA ASP A 404 -29.03 11.08 22.21
C ASP A 404 -29.46 9.63 22.41
N VAL A 405 -30.59 9.44 23.08
CA VAL A 405 -31.21 8.13 23.26
C VAL A 405 -32.44 8.09 22.37
N THR A 406 -32.37 7.35 21.29
CA THR A 406 -33.50 7.12 20.39
C THR A 406 -34.06 5.73 20.63
N ARG A 407 -35.38 5.66 20.76
CA ARG A 407 -36.11 4.41 20.98
C ARG A 407 -36.88 4.09 19.71
N THR A 408 -36.57 2.95 19.11
CA THR A 408 -37.17 2.50 17.84
C THR A 408 -37.52 1.02 17.98
N ASP A 409 -38.81 0.68 17.81
CA ASP A 409 -39.33 -0.68 17.73
C ASP A 409 -38.74 -1.68 18.75
N GLY A 410 -38.81 -1.34 20.04
CA GLY A 410 -38.40 -2.25 21.13
C GLY A 410 -36.91 -2.22 21.48
N ASP A 411 -36.07 -1.60 20.66
CA ASP A 411 -34.66 -1.37 20.93
C ASP A 411 -34.39 0.05 21.44
N SER A 412 -33.44 0.16 22.37
CA SER A 412 -32.89 1.46 22.81
C SER A 412 -31.53 1.64 22.14
N VAL A 413 -31.41 2.67 21.30
CA VAL A 413 -30.13 3.05 20.67
C VAL A 413 -29.56 4.25 21.41
N LEU A 414 -28.39 4.05 22.02
CA LEU A 414 -27.61 5.12 22.62
C LEU A 414 -26.61 5.63 21.58
N SER A 415 -26.84 6.83 21.07
CA SER A 415 -25.91 7.52 20.18
C SER A 415 -25.08 8.49 20.99
N ILE A 416 -23.76 8.29 20.99
CA ILE A 416 -22.82 9.20 21.64
C ILE A 416 -21.99 9.86 20.54
N ILE A 417 -22.09 11.19 20.45
CA ILE A 417 -21.31 11.97 19.50
C ILE A 417 -20.16 12.61 20.26
N TRP A 418 -18.93 12.36 19.81
CA TRP A 418 -17.73 12.94 20.38
C TRP A 418 -16.96 13.73 19.32
N ARG A 419 -16.65 14.98 19.65
CA ARG A 419 -15.73 15.81 18.89
C ARG A 419 -14.33 15.62 19.45
N VAL A 420 -13.38 15.24 18.60
CA VAL A 420 -11.98 15.08 18.99
C VAL A 420 -11.18 16.24 18.42
N GLU A 421 -10.71 17.11 19.31
CA GLU A 421 -9.82 18.21 18.94
C GLU A 421 -8.38 17.77 19.13
N LEU A 422 -7.63 17.74 18.02
CA LEU A 422 -6.20 17.47 18.02
C LEU A 422 -5.43 18.80 17.97
N PRO A 423 -4.40 18.99 18.81
CA PRO A 423 -3.64 20.23 18.80
C PRO A 423 -2.96 20.46 17.44
N GLY A 424 -3.25 21.59 16.79
CA GLY A 424 -2.63 22.01 15.53
C GLY A 424 -3.30 21.51 14.25
N ARG A 425 -4.51 20.95 14.30
CA ARG A 425 -5.32 20.59 13.11
C ARG A 425 -6.79 20.97 13.30
N ASP A 426 -7.53 21.12 12.20
CA ASP A 426 -8.98 21.35 12.22
C ASP A 426 -9.71 20.25 13.01
N ALA A 427 -10.78 20.61 13.73
CA ALA A 427 -11.51 19.71 14.61
C ALA A 427 -12.17 18.56 13.81
N TYR A 428 -12.11 17.33 14.33
CA TYR A 428 -12.77 16.18 13.74
C TYR A 428 -14.01 15.82 14.57
N SER A 429 -15.16 15.66 13.91
CA SER A 429 -16.35 15.08 14.54
C SER A 429 -16.40 13.58 14.25
N ALA A 430 -16.58 12.77 15.29
CA ALA A 430 -16.78 11.33 15.19
C ALA A 430 -18.05 10.95 15.95
N SER A 431 -18.93 10.17 15.32
CA SER A 431 -20.11 9.63 15.98
C SER A 431 -19.91 8.16 16.31
N SER A 432 -20.50 7.70 17.41
CA SER A 432 -20.53 6.28 17.77
C SER A 432 -21.93 5.88 18.21
N HIS A 433 -22.44 4.81 17.61
CA HIS A 433 -23.76 4.30 17.89
C HIS A 433 -23.64 2.99 18.66
N VAL A 434 -24.24 2.93 19.85
CA VAL A 434 -24.33 1.73 20.68
C VAL A 434 -25.79 1.28 20.68
N GLN A 435 -26.07 0.19 19.97
CA GLN A 435 -27.40 -0.42 19.94
C GLN A 435 -27.52 -1.45 21.08
N ILE A 436 -28.49 -1.26 21.97
CA ILE A 436 -28.78 -2.19 23.06
C ILE A 436 -30.14 -2.84 22.75
N SER A 437 -30.11 -4.10 22.28
CA SER A 437 -31.32 -4.86 21.99
C SER A 437 -31.69 -5.77 23.16
N ALA A 438 -32.96 -5.71 23.57
CA ALA A 438 -33.52 -6.50 24.65
C ALA A 438 -34.21 -7.76 24.10
N ALA A 439 -33.51 -8.57 23.31
CA ALA A 439 -34.03 -9.81 22.75
C ALA A 439 -33.13 -10.99 23.11
N HIS A 440 -33.10 -11.40 24.39
CA HIS A 440 -33.01 -12.81 24.85
C HIS A 440 -32.81 -12.91 26.38
N PRO A 441 -33.45 -13.86 27.07
CA PRO A 441 -33.25 -14.10 28.49
C PRO A 441 -32.08 -15.08 28.69
N SER A 442 -30.85 -14.57 28.75
CA SER A 442 -29.66 -15.30 29.20
C SER A 442 -28.61 -14.31 29.72
N PRO A 443 -27.73 -14.70 30.66
CA PRO A 443 -26.94 -13.74 31.42
C PRO A 443 -25.84 -13.11 30.55
N LEU A 444 -26.04 -11.83 30.23
CA LEU A 444 -25.05 -10.77 29.99
C LEU A 444 -23.79 -11.15 29.17
N VAL A 445 -23.93 -11.09 27.84
CA VAL A 445 -22.82 -10.69 26.95
C VAL A 445 -23.22 -9.35 26.31
N LEU A 446 -22.73 -8.25 26.88
CA LEU A 446 -22.83 -6.92 26.27
C LEU A 446 -21.79 -6.82 25.16
N GLY A 447 -22.21 -7.09 23.92
CA GLY A 447 -21.40 -6.83 22.74
C GLY A 447 -21.50 -5.35 22.35
N ALA A 448 -20.53 -4.52 22.76
CA ALA A 448 -20.40 -3.17 22.23
C ALA A 448 -19.74 -3.22 20.84
N ARG A 449 -20.39 -2.68 19.81
CA ARG A 449 -19.78 -2.42 18.49
C ARG A 449 -19.64 -0.92 18.31
N ALA A 450 -18.41 -0.42 18.27
CA ALA A 450 -18.12 0.96 17.91
C ALA A 450 -17.87 1.05 16.41
N TYR A 451 -18.53 2.00 15.74
CA TYR A 451 -18.27 2.37 14.36
C TYR A 451 -17.59 3.74 14.37
N LEU A 452 -16.48 3.87 13.65
CA LEU A 452 -15.83 5.16 13.42
C LEU A 452 -16.25 5.64 12.02
N ARG A 453 -17.14 6.63 11.96
CA ARG A 453 -17.43 7.35 10.72
C ARG A 453 -16.70 8.70 10.78
N VAL A 454 -15.76 8.91 9.86
CA VAL A 454 -15.02 10.17 9.74
C VAL A 454 -15.62 10.94 8.58
N ASP A 455 -16.50 11.89 8.88
CA ASP A 455 -17.00 12.82 7.88
C ASP A 455 -16.00 13.99 7.80
N ARG A 456 -15.26 14.09 6.68
CA ARG A 456 -14.46 15.29 6.37
C ARG A 456 -15.41 16.34 5.82
N GLU A 457 -15.58 17.45 6.53
CA GLU A 457 -16.13 18.66 5.92
C GLU A 457 -15.17 19.07 4.80
N ARG A 458 -15.65 18.97 3.54
CA ARG A 458 -14.95 19.59 2.41
C ARG A 458 -15.02 21.10 2.62
N PRO A 459 -13.92 21.85 2.53
CA PRO A 459 -14.05 23.29 2.37
C PRO A 459 -14.88 23.54 1.12
N GLU A 460 -15.97 24.31 1.26
CA GLU A 460 -16.74 24.81 0.13
C GLU A 460 -15.77 25.46 -0.85
N GLN A 461 -15.59 24.84 -2.01
CA GLN A 461 -14.93 25.47 -3.13
C GLN A 461 -15.83 26.62 -3.59
N VAL A 462 -15.52 27.83 -3.13
CA VAL A 462 -15.98 29.05 -3.80
C VAL A 462 -15.42 29.00 -5.22
N ALA A 463 -16.30 28.76 -6.19
CA ALA A 463 -15.95 28.78 -7.60
C ALA A 463 -15.44 30.19 -7.97
N PRO A 464 -14.29 30.30 -8.66
CA PRO A 464 -13.91 31.57 -9.25
C PRO A 464 -14.87 31.89 -10.40
N ASP A 465 -15.51 33.05 -10.28
CA ASP A 465 -16.40 33.63 -11.28
C ASP A 465 -15.56 34.07 -12.49
N CYS A 466 -15.35 33.15 -13.44
CA CYS A 466 -14.68 33.44 -14.70
C CYS A 466 -15.66 34.11 -15.66
N LYS A 467 -15.67 35.45 -15.68
CA LYS A 467 -16.09 36.22 -16.86
C LYS A 467 -14.89 36.33 -17.82
N SER A 468 -15.06 35.79 -19.02
CA SER A 468 -14.21 35.97 -20.20
C SER A 468 -14.18 37.43 -20.67
N PRO A 469 -13.13 37.84 -21.42
CA PRO A 469 -13.10 37.62 -22.86
C PRO A 469 -12.05 36.61 -23.34
#